data_AF-A0A099ZR05-F1
#
_entry.id   AF-A0A099ZR05-F1
#
_cell.length_a   1.000
_cell.length_b   1.000
_cell.length_c   1.000
_cell.angle_alpha   90.00
_cell.angle_beta   90.00
_cell.angle_gamma   90.00
#
_symmetry.space_group_name_H-M   'P 1'
#
loop_
_entity.id
_entity.type
_entity.pdbx_description
1 polymer ?
#
loop_
_entity_poly.entity_id
_entity_poly.type
_entity_poly.pdbx_seq_one_letter_code
_entity_poly.pdbx_strand_id
1 'polypeptide(L)' 'NSKLRHVEKDVLIPQIMREKAKELCSDQVQAFTKCCKETGLLMVVKCRKENTALKDCLV' A
#
# COMPACT_ATOMS: atom_id res chain seq x y z
N ASN A 1 7.02 -25.15 22.69
CA ASN A 1 7.43 -23.75 22.93
C ASN A 1 7.52 -23.06 21.57
N SER A 2 6.38 -22.72 20.96
CA SER A 2 6.35 -22.14 19.60
C SER A 2 6.25 -20.63 19.69
N LYS A 3 7.30 -19.99 20.19
CA LYS A 3 7.43 -18.54 20.08
C LYS A 3 8.00 -18.26 18.69
N LEU A 4 7.22 -17.60 17.83
CA LEU A 4 7.71 -17.14 16.52
C LEU A 4 8.98 -16.32 16.70
N ARG A 5 9.94 -16.52 15.79
CA ARG A 5 11.22 -15.83 15.78
C ARG A 5 11.00 -14.33 15.52
N HIS A 6 11.93 -13.49 15.98
CA HIS A 6 11.90 -12.04 15.75
C HIS A 6 11.65 -11.70 14.27
N VAL A 7 12.33 -12.39 13.35
CA VAL A 7 12.15 -12.20 11.90
C VAL A 7 10.72 -12.49 11.43
N GLU A 8 10.08 -13.53 11.97
CA GLU A 8 8.72 -13.89 11.56
C GLU A 8 7.71 -12.83 12.04
N LYS A 9 7.91 -12.30 13.26
CA LYS A 9 7.05 -11.27 13.84
C LYS A 9 7.25 -9.89 13.24
N ASP A 10 8.51 -9.50 13.06
CA ASP A 10 8.87 -8.09 12.82
C ASP A 10 9.21 -7.81 11.35
N VAL A 11 9.36 -8.87 10.53
CA VAL A 11 9.65 -8.73 9.09
C VAL A 11 8.59 -9.46 8.26
N LEU A 12 8.39 -10.76 8.48
CA LEU A 12 7.54 -11.58 7.62
C LEU A 12 6.05 -11.23 7.76
N ILE A 13 5.53 -11.09 8.99
CA ILE A 13 4.13 -10.69 9.21
C ILE A 13 3.83 -9.32 8.58
N PRO A 14 4.63 -8.25 8.80
CA PRO A 14 4.43 -6.97 8.11
C PRO A 14 4.51 -7.06 6.59
N GLN A 15 5.40 -7.89 6.04
CA GLN A 15 5.48 -8.11 4.59
C GLN A 15 4.21 -8.76 4.04
N ILE A 16 3.73 -9.84 4.67
CA ILE A 16 2.50 -10.53 4.27
C ILE A 16 1.29 -9.60 4.40
N MET A 17 1.19 -8.85 5.51
CA MET A 17 0.13 -7.86 5.71
C MET A 17 0.14 -6.80 4.62
N ARG A 18 1.32 -6.30 4.25
CA ARG A 18 1.47 -5.32 3.16
C ARG A 18 1.08 -5.90 1.80
N GLU A 19 1.38 -7.15 1.51
CA GLU A 19 0.94 -7.80 0.26
C GLU A 19 -0.57 -8.01 0.23
N LYS A 20 -1.16 -8.44 1.35
CA LYS A 20 -2.61 -8.60 1.48
C LYS A 20 -3.36 -7.27 1.36
N ALA A 21 -2.78 -6.20 1.91
CA ALA A 21 -3.35 -4.86 1.78
C ALA A 21 -3.30 -4.36 0.32
N LYS A 22 -2.28 -4.73 -0.46
CA LYS A 22 -2.25 -4.45 -1.91
C LYS A 22 -3.29 -5.23 -2.70
N GLU A 23 -3.64 -6.45 -2.29
CA GLU A 23 -4.73 -7.23 -2.91
C GLU A 23 -6.10 -6.63 -2.57
N LEU A 24 -6.35 -6.36 -1.29
CA LEU A 24 -7.61 -5.78 -0.80
C LEU A 24 -7.89 -4.40 -1.40
N CYS A 25 -6.87 -3.56 -1.49
CA CYS A 25 -6.96 -2.20 -2.03
C CYS A 25 -6.49 -2.11 -3.49
N SER A 26 -6.59 -3.19 -4.25
CA SER A 26 -6.03 -3.29 -5.60
C SER A 26 -6.61 -2.23 -6.55
N ASP A 27 -7.89 -1.87 -6.40
CA ASP A 27 -8.55 -0.82 -7.17
C ASP A 27 -7.95 0.57 -6.88
N GLN A 28 -7.76 0.90 -5.59
CA GLN A 28 -7.16 2.17 -5.16
C GLN A 28 -5.68 2.24 -5.56
N VAL A 29 -4.97 1.11 -5.49
CA VAL A 29 -3.59 0.99 -5.96
C VAL A 29 -3.50 1.22 -7.47
N GLN A 30 -4.42 0.65 -8.27
CA GLN A 30 -4.48 0.88 -9.71
C GLN A 30 -4.78 2.34 -10.04
N ALA A 31 -5.78 2.94 -9.38
CA ALA A 31 -6.14 4.34 -9.59
C ALA A 31 -4.98 5.29 -9.26
N PHE A 32 -4.32 5.09 -8.12
CA PHE A 32 -3.14 5.85 -7.73
C PHE A 32 -1.98 5.63 -8.72
N THR A 33 -1.71 4.39 -9.13
CA THR A 33 -0.65 4.08 -10.11
C THR A 33 -0.92 4.71 -11.46
N LYS A 34 -2.17 4.70 -11.93
CA LYS A 34 -2.59 5.36 -13.17
C LYS A 34 -2.36 6.87 -13.08
N CYS A 35 -2.81 7.49 -11.99
CA CYS A 35 -2.55 8.91 -11.75
C CYS A 35 -1.05 9.22 -11.71
N CYS A 36 -0.23 8.41 -11.02
CA CYS A 36 1.23 8.61 -10.98
C CYS A 36 1.86 8.55 -12.38
N LYS A 37 1.44 7.59 -13.21
CA LYS A 37 1.94 7.44 -14.58
C LYS A 37 1.55 8.62 -15.48
N GLU A 38 0.32 9.11 -15.37
CA GLU A 38 -0.18 10.23 -16.19
C GLU A 38 0.39 11.58 -15.76
N THR A 39 0.68 11.73 -14.46
CA THR A 39 1.07 13.04 -13.90
C THR A 39 2.58 13.23 -13.76
N GLY A 40 3.35 12.14 -13.71
CA GLY A 40 4.79 12.18 -13.54
C GLY A 40 5.20 12.98 -12.30
N LEU A 41 6.06 13.98 -12.47
CA LEU A 41 6.63 14.77 -11.37
C LEU A 41 5.58 15.52 -10.51
N LEU A 42 4.43 15.86 -11.10
CA LEU A 42 3.35 16.58 -10.41
C LEU A 42 2.41 15.65 -9.62
N MET A 43 2.69 14.35 -9.57
CA MET A 43 1.84 13.35 -8.89
C MET A 43 1.52 13.69 -7.45
N VAL A 44 2.45 14.28 -6.69
CA VAL A 44 2.24 14.58 -5.26
C VAL A 44 1.16 15.64 -5.03
N VAL A 45 0.94 16.51 -6.03
CA VAL A 45 -0.09 17.57 -5.97
C VAL A 45 -1.40 17.07 -6.58
N LYS A 46 -1.33 16.47 -7.77
CA LYS A 46 -2.54 16.09 -8.52
C LYS A 46 -3.15 14.77 -8.05
N CYS A 47 -2.34 13.81 -7.60
CA CYS A 47 -2.81 12.50 -7.11
C CYS A 47 -3.09 12.49 -5.61
N ARG A 48 -3.30 13.65 -4.97
CA ARG A 48 -3.61 13.71 -3.53
C ARG A 48 -4.88 12.94 -3.20
N LYS A 49 -5.91 13.02 -4.04
CA LYS A 49 -7.18 12.32 -3.82
C LYS A 49 -7.01 10.81 -3.83
N GLU A 50 -6.32 10.29 -4.85
CA GLU A 50 -6.04 8.87 -5.03
C GLU A 50 -5.11 8.36 -3.93
N ASN A 51 -4.15 9.18 -3.48
CA ASN A 51 -3.29 8.86 -2.34
C ASN A 51 -4.07 8.81 -1.02
N THR A 52 -5.00 9.73 -0.78
CA THR A 52 -5.88 9.70 0.40
C THR A 52 -6.77 8.46 0.37
N ALA A 53 -7.42 8.16 -0.76
CA ALA A 53 -8.25 6.97 -0.90
C ALA A 53 -7.44 5.67 -0.71
N LEU A 54 -6.21 5.62 -1.21
CA LEU A 54 -5.30 4.51 -0.97
C LEU A 54 -4.91 4.39 0.51
N LYS A 55 -4.61 5.51 1.18
CA LYS A 55 -4.32 5.52 2.61
C LYS A 55 -5.52 5.08 3.43
N ASP A 56 -6.72 5.59 3.15
CA ASP A 56 -7.95 5.23 3.86
C ASP A 56 -8.28 3.74 3.72
N CYS A 57 -7.90 3.11 2.60
CA CYS A 57 -8.08 1.67 2.42
C CYS A 57 -7.03 0.81 3.16
N LEU A 58 -5.82 1.35 3.37
CA LEU A 58 -4.71 0.66 4.02
C LEU A 58 -4.65 0.87 5.55
N VAL A 59 -5.48 1.78 6.09
CA VAL A 59 -5.58 2.14 7.51
C VAL A 59 -6.57 1.24 8.25
#